data_AF-A0A955Q6X1-F1
#
_entry.id   AF-A0A955Q6X1-F1
#
_cell.length_a   1.000
_cell.length_b   1.000
_cell.length_c   1.000
_cell.angle_alpha   90.00
_cell.angle_beta   90.00
_cell.angle_gamma   90.00
#
_symmetry.space_group_name_H-M   'P 1'
#
loop_
_entity.id
_entity.type
_entity.pdbx_description
1 polymer ?
#
loop_
_entity_poly.entity_id
_entity_poly.type
_entity_poly.pdbx_seq_one_letter_code
_entity_poly.pdbx_strand_id
1 'polypeptide(L)' 'MKAQRVLTHDEKKASEAAFRGLPMNDSWTDSAKAIYEGLIQALGKTPLNNLNSSEKEDIQPPEKSDLLPSGFSEPSQS' A
#
# COMPACT_ATOMS: atom_id res chain seq x y z
N MET A 1 -1.12 7.65 -18.60
CA MET A 1 -0.31 6.42 -18.78
C MET A 1 0.72 6.35 -17.67
N LYS A 2 0.74 5.30 -16.85
CA LYS A 2 1.75 5.14 -15.79
C LYS A 2 3.09 4.77 -16.42
N ALA A 3 4.03 5.71 -16.47
CA ALA A 3 5.39 5.44 -16.94
C ALA A 3 6.02 4.36 -16.06
N GLN A 4 6.62 3.34 -16.68
CA GLN A 4 7.36 2.32 -15.95
C GLN A 4 8.60 3.00 -15.36
N ARG A 5 8.62 3.20 -14.05
CA ARG A 5 9.79 3.75 -13.35
C ARG A 5 10.95 2.78 -13.55
N VAL A 6 12.05 3.27 -14.12
CA VAL A 6 13.29 2.50 -14.20
C VAL A 6 13.85 2.36 -12.80
N LEU A 7 13.97 1.11 -12.33
CA LEU A 7 14.57 0.81 -11.03
C LEU A 7 16.06 1.16 -11.05
N THR A 8 16.54 1.80 -9.98
CA THR A 8 17.96 2.07 -9.75
C THR A 8 18.74 0.77 -9.55
N HIS A 9 20.07 0.88 -9.58
CA HIS A 9 20.92 -0.30 -9.43
C HIS A 9 20.77 -0.96 -8.06
N ASP A 10 20.66 -0.17 -7.00
CA ASP A 10 20.49 -0.66 -5.63
C ASP A 10 19.09 -1.28 -5.42
N GLU A 11 18.02 -0.72 -6.00
CA GLU A 11 16.68 -1.32 -5.95
C GLU A 11 16.62 -2.71 -6.61
N LYS A 12 17.31 -2.87 -7.75
CA LYS A 12 17.44 -4.18 -8.42
C LYS A 12 18.17 -5.18 -7.52
N LYS A 13 19.30 -4.76 -6.93
CA LYS A 13 20.08 -5.60 -6.01
C LYS A 13 19.31 -5.96 -4.75
N ALA A 14 18.58 -5.01 -4.17
CA ALA A 14 17.72 -5.24 -3.02
C ALA A 14 16.64 -6.27 -3.33
N SER A 15 16.00 -6.15 -4.51
CA SER A 15 15.00 -7.12 -4.98
C SER A 15 15.60 -8.53 -5.11
N GLU A 16 16.74 -8.65 -5.80
CA GLU A 16 17.44 -9.92 -5.94
C GLU A 16 17.87 -10.50 -4.58
N ALA A 17 18.37 -9.67 -3.68
CA ALA A 17 18.79 -10.09 -2.35
C ALA A 17 17.62 -10.64 -1.53
N ALA A 18 16.45 -9.99 -1.60
CA ALA A 18 15.25 -10.47 -0.90
C ALA A 18 14.82 -11.86 -1.38
N PHE A 19 14.78 -12.09 -2.70
CA PHE A 19 14.44 -13.40 -3.26
C PHE A 19 15.50 -14.47 -2.97
N ARG A 20 16.78 -14.09 -2.92
CA ARG A 20 17.88 -15.01 -2.61
C ARG A 20 18.05 -15.28 -1.11
N GLY A 21 17.36 -14.53 -0.24
CA GLY A 21 17.55 -14.60 1.21
C GLY A 21 18.89 -14.04 1.68
N LEU A 22 19.49 -13.11 0.91
CA LEU A 22 20.73 -12.43 1.27
C LEU A 22 20.47 -11.29 2.27
N PRO A 23 21.45 -10.92 3.10
CA PRO A 23 21.31 -9.81 4.04
C PRO A 23 21.21 -8.47 3.32
N MET A 24 20.53 -7.53 3.99
CA MET A 24 20.39 -6.15 3.56
C MET A 24 21.73 -5.42 3.58
N ASN A 25 22.01 -4.63 2.54
CA ASN A 25 23.23 -3.81 2.50
C ASN A 25 22.93 -2.40 3.02
N ASP A 26 23.76 -1.91 3.95
CA ASP A 26 23.56 -0.59 4.53
C ASP A 26 23.81 0.57 3.55
N SER A 27 24.57 0.33 2.48
CA SER A 27 24.83 1.30 1.41
C SER A 27 23.68 1.51 0.43
N TRP A 28 22.55 0.79 0.58
CA TRP A 28 21.38 0.98 -0.27
C TRP A 28 20.60 2.24 0.09
N THR A 29 19.91 2.81 -0.89
CA THR A 29 19.03 3.96 -0.65
C THR A 29 17.81 3.55 0.17
N ASP A 30 17.17 4.51 0.83
CA ASP A 30 15.94 4.30 1.60
C ASP A 30 14.86 3.56 0.78
N SER A 31 14.70 3.90 -0.50
CA SER A 31 13.77 3.24 -1.41
C SER A 31 14.10 1.76 -1.65
N ALA A 32 15.37 1.43 -1.87
CA ALA A 32 15.79 0.03 -2.04
C ALA A 32 15.66 -0.77 -0.75
N LYS A 33 15.95 -0.14 0.40
CA LYS A 33 15.76 -0.71 1.72
C LYS A 33 14.28 -1.07 1.96
N ALA A 34 13.37 -0.14 1.67
CA ALA A 34 11.93 -0.37 1.74
C ALA A 34 11.45 -1.50 0.80
N ILE A 35 12.00 -1.60 -0.41
CA ILE A 35 11.69 -2.72 -1.33
C ILE A 35 12.14 -4.06 -0.74
N TYR A 36 13.36 -4.15 -0.23
CA TYR A 36 13.88 -5.38 0.40
C TYR A 36 12.97 -5.82 1.56
N GLU A 37 12.66 -4.91 2.48
CA GLU A 37 11.81 -5.19 3.63
C GLU A 37 10.39 -5.58 3.22
N GLY A 38 9.81 -4.90 2.23
CA GLY A 38 8.49 -5.24 1.68
C GLY A 38 8.47 -6.63 1.06
N LEU A 39 9.52 -7.02 0.34
CA LEU A 39 9.64 -8.34 -0.27
C LEU A 39 9.83 -9.43 0.78
N ILE A 40 10.72 -9.25 1.77
CA ILE A 40 10.92 -10.21 2.86
C ILE A 40 9.61 -10.42 3.63
N GLN A 41 8.88 -9.35 3.92
CA GLN A 41 7.57 -9.45 4.55
C GLN A 41 6.57 -10.20 3.67
N ALA A 42 6.51 -9.93 2.37
CA ALA A 42 5.61 -10.63 1.46
C ALA A 42 5.94 -12.13 1.35
N LEU A 43 7.23 -12.46 1.20
CA LEU A 43 7.73 -13.83 1.12
C LEU A 43 7.45 -14.62 2.41
N GLY A 44 7.59 -13.99 3.58
CA GLY A 44 7.32 -14.61 4.87
C GLY A 44 5.83 -14.71 5.26
N LYS A 45 4.93 -13.98 4.59
CA LYS A 45 3.52 -13.82 5.00
C LYS A 45 2.48 -14.49 4.08
N THR A 46 2.85 -15.46 3.25
CA THR A 46 1.83 -16.18 2.47
C THR A 46 1.02 -17.09 3.42
N PRO A 47 -0.20 -16.68 3.82
CA PRO A 47 -1.37 -16.91 2.99
C PRO A 47 -2.22 -15.66 2.69
N LEU A 48 -2.20 -15.25 1.41
CA LEU A 48 -3.29 -14.67 0.59
C LEU A 48 -4.23 -13.53 1.06
N ASN A 49 -4.17 -12.94 2.27
CA ASN A 49 -5.26 -12.04 2.71
C ASN A 49 -5.01 -10.52 2.70
N ASN A 50 -3.80 -10.00 2.43
CA ASN A 50 -3.54 -8.57 2.68
C ASN A 50 -2.76 -7.84 1.58
N LEU A 51 -3.09 -8.09 0.30
CA LEU A 51 -2.61 -7.31 -0.85
C LEU A 51 -3.23 -5.89 -0.93
N ASN A 52 -3.86 -5.40 0.13
CA ASN A 52 -4.43 -4.06 0.19
C ASN A 52 -3.50 -3.09 0.92
N SER A 53 -2.29 -2.89 0.40
CA SER A 53 -1.38 -1.85 0.92
C SER A 53 -0.81 -1.04 -0.23
N SER A 54 -1.32 0.20 -0.32
CA SER A 54 -0.91 1.30 -1.18
C SER A 54 -1.34 1.26 -2.65
N GLU A 55 -2.64 1.11 -2.86
CA GLU A 55 -3.29 2.18 -3.62
C GLU A 55 -3.10 3.49 -2.85
N LYS A 56 -2.34 4.40 -3.46
CA LYS A 56 -2.43 5.84 -3.25
C LYS A 56 -3.89 6.29 -3.47
N GLU A 57 -4.76 6.00 -2.52
CA GLU A 57 -5.98 6.79 -2.33
C GLU A 57 -5.53 8.06 -1.63
N ASP A 58 -5.38 9.10 -2.45
CA ASP A 58 -5.51 10.49 -2.03
C ASP A 58 -6.86 10.62 -1.32
N ILE A 59 -6.80 10.64 0.00
CA ILE A 59 -7.95 10.91 0.85
C ILE A 59 -8.27 12.40 0.69
N GLN A 60 -9.23 12.73 -0.17
CA GLN A 60 -10.02 13.95 -0.04
C GLN A 60 -11.51 13.64 -0.28
N PRO A 61 -12.26 13.22 0.75
CA PRO A 61 -13.62 13.70 0.89
C PRO A 61 -13.52 15.16 1.37
N PRO A 62 -13.95 16.18 0.60
CA PRO A 62 -14.21 17.46 1.20
C PRO A 62 -15.35 17.26 2.20
N GLU A 63 -15.00 17.33 3.48
CA GLU A 63 -15.94 17.38 4.57
C GLU A 63 -16.94 18.53 4.36
N LYS A 64 -18.22 18.15 4.44
CA LYS A 64 -19.20 18.78 5.32
C LYS A 64 -19.51 20.28 5.11
N SER A 65 -20.61 20.51 4.40
CA SER A 65 -21.55 21.62 4.61
C SER A 65 -22.86 21.16 3.96
N ASP A 66 -24.05 21.12 4.54
CA ASP A 66 -24.61 21.56 5.82
C ASP A 66 -26.10 21.09 5.75
N LEU A 67 -26.75 20.79 6.89
CA LEU A 67 -28.22 20.78 7.10
C LEU A 67 -29.03 19.61 6.47
N LEU A 68 -29.80 18.76 7.14
CA LEU A 68 -30.45 18.72 8.47
C LEU A 68 -30.82 17.25 8.82
N PRO A 69 -30.94 16.88 10.10
CA PRO A 69 -31.62 15.67 10.56
C PRO A 69 -33.07 16.02 10.91
N SER A 70 -34.05 15.72 10.06
CA SER A 70 -35.47 15.92 10.44
C SER A 70 -36.42 15.08 9.60
N GLY A 71 -36.83 13.91 10.11
CA GLY A 71 -37.91 13.15 9.49
C GLY A 71 -38.11 11.75 10.03
N PHE A 72 -38.04 11.57 11.35
CA PHE A 72 -38.66 10.43 12.01
C PHE A 72 -40.19 10.58 11.86
N SER A 73 -40.85 9.68 11.14
CA SER A 73 -42.27 9.27 11.32
C SER A 73 -42.65 8.29 10.20
N GLU A 74 -42.54 6.97 10.41
CA GLU A 74 -43.57 6.03 10.94
C GLU A 74 -44.45 5.40 9.81
N PRO A 75 -45.28 4.36 10.08
CA PRO A 75 -44.94 2.97 9.79
C PRO A 75 -45.84 2.30 8.73
N SER A 76 -45.40 1.10 8.34
CA SER A 76 -46.14 -0.11 7.90
C SER A 76 -47.67 -0.08 7.71
N GLN A 77 -48.08 -0.89 6.71
CA GLN A 77 -49.42 -1.43 6.35
C GLN A 77 -50.05 -0.76 5.11
N SER A 78 -50.71 -1.48 4.18
CA SER A 78 -51.32 -2.83 4.21
C SER A 78 -51.02 -3.65 2.95
#